data_AF-A0AB37VBE9-F1
#
_entry.id   AF-A0AB37VBE9-F1
#
_cell.length_a   1.000
_cell.length_b   1.000
_cell.length_c   1.000
_cell.angle_alpha   90.00
_cell.angle_beta   90.00
_cell.angle_gamma   90.00
#
_symmetry.space_group_name_H-M   'P 1'
#
loop_
_entity.id
_entity.type
_entity.pdbx_description
1 polymer ?
#
loop_
_entity_poly.entity_id
_entity_poly.type
_entity_poly.pdbx_seq_one_letter_code
_entity_poly.pdbx_strand_id
1 'polypeptide(L)'
;MMSLWDALRMNMMISYQELVRTFPNYVFEKASYVEDFSALKGTWHNIQPKETADGLVIAFPKANQISNGERDIICFVAQLKKAKLQLKKNKAIILVIDEIFDYLDDANLVACQYYLTQMIAEVKSDGRQIFPLIMTHLNPGFFRNFTFSDQKVCYLNKISVSDKAVESIISKRDDPSISDAISKHFLHFHSDDMDLSNEFKNLGLPADLATASQFSVHCASHVQRYVEGKGFDPLAVCSGVRRKVEQLIFASLAEESREEFLSTHKTVNKLQFAESVGTTVPEVYFLLAVIYNDAMHVRPNQDNFSGLGTKLSNLTIKHMISTMIQPDA
;
A
#
# COMPACT_ATOMS: atom_id res chain seq x y z
N MET A 1 14.20 -34.14 -52.26
CA MET A 1 14.43 -32.73 -51.86
C MET A 1 13.54 -32.49 -50.66
N MET A 2 14.11 -32.27 -49.48
CA MET A 2 13.32 -32.04 -48.26
C MET A 2 12.82 -30.61 -48.31
N SER A 3 11.49 -30.40 -48.28
CA SER A 3 10.93 -29.05 -48.35
C SER A 3 11.17 -28.30 -47.03
N LEU A 4 11.12 -26.97 -47.06
CA LEU A 4 11.19 -26.14 -45.85
C LEU A 4 10.16 -26.58 -44.79
N TRP A 5 9.00 -27.05 -45.26
CA TRP A 5 7.92 -27.59 -44.43
C TRP A 5 8.25 -28.93 -43.79
N ASP A 6 9.01 -29.79 -44.48
CA ASP A 6 9.47 -31.07 -43.92
C ASP A 6 10.49 -30.84 -42.79
N ALA A 7 11.38 -29.85 -42.94
CA ALA A 7 12.34 -29.47 -41.91
C ALA A 7 11.68 -28.84 -40.67
N LEU A 8 10.69 -27.96 -40.87
CA LEU A 8 9.93 -27.33 -39.79
C LEU A 8 9.04 -28.33 -39.03
N ARG A 9 8.46 -29.31 -39.75
CA ARG A 9 7.68 -30.40 -39.15
C ARG A 9 8.52 -31.26 -38.21
N MET A 10 9.72 -31.64 -38.62
CA MET A 10 10.61 -32.51 -37.83
C MET A 10 11.09 -31.82 -36.55
N ASN A 11 11.35 -30.51 -36.58
CA ASN A 11 11.74 -29.74 -35.40
C ASN A 11 10.61 -29.55 -34.38
N MET A 12 9.35 -29.45 -34.82
CA MET A 12 8.21 -29.18 -33.93
C MET A 12 7.39 -30.42 -33.55
N MET A 13 7.68 -31.61 -34.10
CA MET A 13 6.95 -32.88 -33.86
C MET A 13 5.41 -32.80 -34.02
N ILE A 14 4.91 -31.95 -34.93
CA ILE A 14 3.47 -31.77 -35.20
C ILE A 14 3.07 -32.29 -36.59
N SER A 15 1.77 -32.49 -36.82
CA SER A 15 1.26 -32.90 -38.14
C SER A 15 1.39 -31.77 -39.17
N TYR A 16 1.46 -32.11 -40.47
CA TYR A 16 1.56 -31.10 -41.55
C TYR A 16 0.36 -30.15 -41.58
N GLN A 17 -0.85 -30.66 -41.26
CA GLN A 17 -2.06 -29.85 -41.12
C GLN A 17 -1.94 -28.86 -39.96
N GLU A 18 -1.36 -29.30 -38.84
CA GLU A 18 -1.18 -28.49 -37.65
C GLU A 18 -0.07 -27.45 -37.83
N LEU A 19 0.99 -27.79 -38.56
CA LEU A 19 2.06 -26.89 -39.01
C LEU A 19 1.50 -25.76 -39.87
N VAL A 20 0.73 -26.08 -40.92
CA VAL A 20 0.12 -25.09 -41.80
C VAL A 20 -0.88 -24.19 -41.05
N ARG A 21 -1.55 -24.72 -40.02
CA ARG A 21 -2.48 -23.95 -39.18
C ARG A 21 -1.78 -23.03 -38.17
N THR A 22 -0.64 -23.45 -37.62
CA THR A 22 0.05 -22.74 -36.52
C THR A 22 1.12 -21.78 -37.02
N PHE A 23 1.80 -22.10 -38.12
CA PHE A 23 2.91 -21.31 -38.64
C PHE A 23 2.53 -19.86 -39.05
N PRO A 24 1.38 -19.60 -39.71
CA PRO A 24 0.96 -18.22 -40.00
C PRO A 24 0.70 -17.40 -38.73
N ASN A 25 0.15 -18.01 -37.68
CA ASN A 25 -0.04 -17.37 -36.39
C ASN A 25 1.32 -17.03 -35.76
N TYR A 26 2.29 -17.94 -35.83
CA TYR A 26 3.65 -17.69 -35.36
C TYR A 26 4.32 -16.51 -36.08
N VAL A 27 4.24 -16.45 -37.41
CA VAL A 27 4.84 -15.36 -38.19
C VAL A 27 4.20 -14.01 -37.83
N PHE A 28 2.88 -13.98 -37.69
CA PHE A 28 2.15 -12.77 -37.28
C PHE A 28 2.52 -12.32 -35.86
N GLU A 29 2.52 -13.25 -34.90
CA GLU A 29 2.90 -12.97 -33.50
C GLU A 29 4.34 -12.48 -33.42
N LYS A 30 5.27 -13.11 -34.15
CA LYS A 30 6.67 -12.69 -34.23
C LYS A 30 6.81 -11.26 -34.76
N ALA A 31 6.13 -10.92 -35.85
CA ALA A 31 6.17 -9.56 -36.42
C ALA A 31 5.67 -8.52 -35.41
N SER A 32 4.53 -8.80 -34.74
CA SER A 32 3.98 -7.93 -33.70
C SER A 32 4.96 -7.73 -32.53
N TYR A 33 5.62 -8.79 -32.06
CA TYR A 33 6.62 -8.69 -30.99
C TYR A 33 7.83 -7.86 -31.40
N VAL A 34 8.35 -8.06 -32.60
CA VAL A 34 9.52 -7.29 -33.08
C VAL A 34 9.18 -5.81 -33.17
N GLU A 35 7.98 -5.46 -33.63
CA GLU A 35 7.49 -4.08 -33.68
C GLU A 35 7.35 -3.47 -32.28
N ASP A 36 6.67 -4.18 -31.36
CA ASP A 36 6.47 -3.74 -29.98
C ASP A 36 7.81 -3.47 -29.26
N PHE A 37 8.80 -4.35 -29.43
CA PHE A 37 10.13 -4.17 -28.83
C PHE A 37 10.99 -3.14 -29.57
N SER A 38 10.73 -2.90 -30.86
CA SER A 38 11.43 -1.86 -31.60
C SER A 38 11.10 -0.46 -31.08
N ALA A 39 9.86 -0.25 -30.62
CA ALA A 39 9.42 0.98 -29.96
C ALA A 39 10.11 1.20 -28.59
N LEU A 40 10.69 0.15 -28.01
CA LEU A 40 11.41 0.16 -26.72
C LEU A 40 12.93 0.32 -26.87
N LYS A 41 13.46 0.40 -28.10
CA LYS A 41 14.91 0.43 -28.38
C LYS A 41 15.66 1.58 -27.72
N GLY A 42 15.00 2.72 -27.50
CA GLY A 42 15.62 3.90 -26.91
C GLY A 42 15.92 3.76 -25.41
N THR A 43 15.24 2.85 -24.72
CA THR A 43 15.26 2.75 -23.26
C THR A 43 16.08 1.57 -22.74
N TRP A 44 16.11 0.42 -23.43
CA TRP A 44 16.59 -0.83 -22.82
C TRP A 44 17.61 -1.61 -23.65
N HIS A 45 18.86 -1.15 -23.64
CA HIS A 45 20.05 -1.88 -24.14
C HIS A 45 19.86 -2.62 -25.48
N ASN A 46 19.04 -2.07 -26.38
CA ASN A 46 18.73 -2.66 -27.69
C ASN A 46 18.20 -4.12 -27.59
N ILE A 47 17.45 -4.44 -26.53
CA ILE A 47 16.84 -5.75 -26.32
C ILE A 47 15.81 -6.02 -27.42
N GLN A 48 15.97 -7.16 -28.09
CA GLN A 48 15.14 -7.54 -29.24
C GLN A 48 14.78 -9.02 -29.18
N PRO A 49 13.58 -9.41 -29.64
CA PRO A 49 13.22 -10.81 -29.83
C PRO A 49 14.20 -11.51 -30.78
N LYS A 50 14.66 -12.70 -30.41
CA LYS A 50 15.51 -13.57 -31.22
C LYS A 50 14.87 -14.95 -31.35
N GLU A 51 15.01 -15.55 -32.52
CA GLU A 51 14.51 -16.89 -32.78
C GLU A 51 15.58 -17.92 -32.40
N THR A 52 15.16 -18.93 -31.67
CA THR A 52 15.97 -20.08 -31.23
C THR A 52 15.27 -21.38 -31.62
N ALA A 53 15.94 -22.53 -31.46
CA ALA A 53 15.33 -23.83 -31.73
C ALA A 53 14.04 -24.07 -30.92
N ASP A 54 13.96 -23.49 -29.72
CA ASP A 54 12.84 -23.63 -28.78
C ASP A 54 11.75 -22.55 -28.96
N GLY A 55 11.96 -21.60 -29.89
CA GLY A 55 10.98 -20.55 -30.23
C GLY A 55 11.52 -19.12 -30.16
N LEU A 56 10.60 -18.16 -30.08
CA LEU A 56 10.92 -16.73 -29.98
C LEU A 56 11.21 -16.36 -28.52
N VAL A 57 12.44 -15.92 -28.26
CA VAL A 57 12.92 -15.57 -26.92
C VAL A 57 13.45 -14.15 -26.88
N ILE A 58 13.45 -13.56 -25.68
CA ILE A 58 14.11 -12.29 -25.41
C ILE A 58 15.38 -12.61 -24.63
N ALA A 59 16.53 -12.36 -25.24
CA ALA A 59 17.82 -12.57 -24.58
C ALA A 59 18.18 -11.33 -23.77
N PHE A 60 18.29 -11.49 -22.46
CA PHE A 60 18.80 -10.41 -21.60
C PHE A 60 20.32 -10.23 -21.79
N PRO A 61 20.83 -8.99 -21.63
CA PRO A 61 22.26 -8.75 -21.48
C PRO A 61 22.84 -9.55 -20.32
N LYS A 62 24.18 -9.65 -20.24
CA LYS A 62 24.83 -10.30 -19.10
C LYS A 62 24.39 -9.61 -17.80
N ALA A 63 24.37 -10.36 -16.69
CA ALA A 63 23.89 -9.84 -15.40
C ALA A 63 24.62 -8.59 -14.91
N ASN A 64 25.86 -8.34 -15.37
CA ASN A 64 26.63 -7.13 -15.08
C ASN A 64 26.35 -5.94 -16.01
N GLN A 65 25.45 -6.09 -16.99
CA GLN A 65 25.11 -5.09 -18.00
C GLN A 65 23.66 -4.60 -17.88
N ILE A 66 22.92 -5.09 -16.88
CA ILE A 66 21.52 -4.74 -16.65
C ILE A 66 21.27 -4.73 -15.15
N SER A 67 20.66 -3.67 -14.64
CA SER A 67 20.22 -3.62 -13.25
C SER A 67 19.06 -4.60 -13.00
N ASN A 68 18.84 -4.97 -11.74
CA ASN A 68 17.70 -5.82 -11.38
C ASN A 68 16.37 -5.15 -11.75
N GLY A 69 16.22 -3.85 -11.44
CA GLY A 69 15.02 -3.08 -11.79
C GLY A 69 14.73 -3.01 -13.30
N GLU A 70 15.74 -2.78 -14.13
CA GLU A 70 15.57 -2.83 -15.59
C GLU A 70 15.09 -4.21 -16.04
N ARG A 71 15.72 -5.28 -15.55
CA ARG A 71 15.32 -6.66 -15.88
C ARG A 71 13.87 -6.92 -15.52
N ASP A 72 13.42 -6.46 -14.36
CA ASP A 72 12.06 -6.68 -13.87
C ASP A 72 11.03 -5.94 -14.72
N ILE A 73 11.28 -4.69 -15.13
CA ILE A 73 10.39 -3.96 -16.04
C ILE A 73 10.34 -4.64 -17.42
N ILE A 74 11.49 -5.01 -17.98
CA ILE A 74 11.54 -5.66 -19.29
C ILE A 74 10.77 -6.98 -19.25
N CYS A 75 10.93 -7.75 -18.17
CA CYS A 75 10.17 -8.98 -17.95
C CYS A 75 8.66 -8.69 -17.86
N PHE A 76 8.26 -7.69 -17.09
CA PHE A 76 6.87 -7.28 -16.97
C PHE A 76 6.27 -6.89 -18.33
N VAL A 77 6.94 -6.02 -19.10
CA VAL A 77 6.46 -5.57 -20.41
C VAL A 77 6.42 -6.71 -21.42
N ALA A 78 7.43 -7.59 -21.42
CA ALA A 78 7.42 -8.79 -22.25
C ALA A 78 6.20 -9.67 -21.96
N GLN A 79 5.91 -9.93 -20.68
CA GLN A 79 4.76 -10.71 -20.26
C GLN A 79 3.43 -10.02 -20.57
N LEU A 80 3.37 -8.69 -20.43
CA LEU A 80 2.20 -7.89 -20.76
C LEU A 80 1.86 -7.97 -22.26
N LYS A 81 2.87 -7.83 -23.12
CA LYS A 81 2.74 -7.99 -24.58
C LYS A 81 2.40 -9.45 -24.96
N LYS A 82 2.97 -10.42 -24.26
CA LYS A 82 2.62 -11.84 -24.40
C LYS A 82 1.17 -12.10 -24.10
N ALA A 83 0.69 -11.58 -22.96
CA ALA A 83 -0.70 -11.70 -22.56
C ALA A 83 -1.60 -11.10 -23.65
N LYS A 84 -1.30 -9.88 -24.15
CA LYS A 84 -2.06 -9.23 -25.22
C LYS A 84 -2.30 -10.13 -26.44
N LEU A 85 -1.27 -10.82 -26.92
CA LEU A 85 -1.40 -11.71 -28.09
C LEU A 85 -2.23 -12.97 -27.80
N GLN A 86 -2.24 -13.46 -26.56
CA GLN A 86 -3.05 -14.60 -26.15
C GLN A 86 -4.52 -14.23 -25.91
N LEU A 87 -4.79 -12.95 -25.66
CA LEU A 87 -6.12 -12.40 -25.40
C LEU A 87 -6.92 -12.20 -26.70
N LYS A 88 -7.12 -13.27 -27.48
CA LYS A 88 -7.82 -13.27 -28.78
C LYS A 88 -9.34 -13.41 -28.68
N LYS A 89 -9.89 -13.66 -27.49
CA LYS A 89 -11.33 -13.92 -27.30
C LYS A 89 -12.09 -12.60 -27.15
N ASN A 90 -13.28 -12.53 -27.75
CA ASN A 90 -14.21 -11.40 -27.64
C ASN A 90 -14.94 -11.43 -26.28
N LYS A 91 -14.16 -11.42 -25.19
CA LYS A 91 -14.63 -11.58 -23.80
C LYS A 91 -13.97 -10.55 -22.90
N ALA A 92 -14.56 -10.37 -21.73
CA ALA A 92 -13.90 -9.68 -20.62
C ALA A 92 -12.58 -10.39 -20.27
N ILE A 93 -11.55 -9.58 -20.02
CA ILE A 93 -10.18 -10.00 -19.73
C ILE A 93 -9.92 -9.79 -18.24
N ILE A 94 -9.41 -10.80 -17.56
CA ILE A 94 -8.88 -10.67 -16.19
C ILE A 94 -7.36 -10.78 -16.32
N LEU A 95 -6.65 -9.73 -15.91
CA LEU A 95 -5.19 -9.71 -15.89
C LEU A 95 -4.74 -9.78 -14.44
N VAL A 96 -4.13 -10.89 -14.03
CA VAL A 96 -3.60 -11.05 -12.68
C VAL A 96 -2.12 -10.68 -12.67
N ILE A 97 -1.75 -9.77 -11.77
CA ILE A 97 -0.37 -9.34 -11.52
C ILE A 97 -0.06 -9.70 -10.07
N ASP A 98 0.80 -10.70 -9.89
CA ASP A 98 1.10 -11.27 -8.57
C ASP A 98 2.50 -10.83 -8.11
N GLU A 99 2.55 -10.02 -7.07
CA GLU A 99 3.73 -9.48 -6.37
C GLU A 99 4.77 -8.75 -7.25
N ILE A 100 4.53 -8.57 -8.55
CA ILE A 100 5.51 -7.94 -9.46
C ILE A 100 5.88 -6.53 -8.99
N PHE A 101 4.90 -5.78 -8.50
CA PHE A 101 5.12 -4.39 -8.07
C PHE A 101 5.94 -4.28 -6.78
N ASP A 102 5.96 -5.32 -5.95
CA ASP A 102 6.63 -5.32 -4.64
C ASP A 102 8.16 -5.18 -4.76
N TYR A 103 8.69 -5.52 -5.94
CA TYR A 103 10.13 -5.47 -6.25
C TYR A 103 10.55 -4.22 -7.03
N LEU A 104 9.61 -3.35 -7.42
CA LEU A 104 9.89 -2.19 -8.25
C LEU A 104 10.12 -0.94 -7.40
N ASP A 105 11.15 -0.17 -7.75
CA ASP A 105 11.30 1.21 -7.29
C ASP A 105 10.24 2.14 -7.92
N ASP A 106 10.18 3.39 -7.45
CA ASP A 106 9.19 4.38 -7.90
C ASP A 106 9.25 4.64 -9.41
N ALA A 107 10.46 4.71 -10.00
CA ALA A 107 10.62 4.97 -11.43
C ALA A 107 10.13 3.79 -12.28
N ASN A 108 10.47 2.58 -11.86
CA ASN A 108 10.08 1.35 -12.52
C ASN A 108 8.58 1.08 -12.38
N LEU A 109 8.00 1.39 -11.23
CA LEU A 109 6.56 1.36 -11.03
C LEU A 109 5.83 2.27 -12.03
N VAL A 110 6.29 3.52 -12.19
CA VAL A 110 5.71 4.48 -13.14
C VAL A 110 5.79 3.94 -14.58
N ALA A 111 6.93 3.36 -14.97
CA ALA A 111 7.09 2.73 -16.27
C ALA A 111 6.09 1.57 -16.47
N CYS A 112 5.97 0.67 -15.49
CA CYS A 112 5.00 -0.43 -15.55
C CYS A 112 3.54 0.08 -15.63
N GLN A 113 3.20 1.12 -14.87
CA GLN A 113 1.89 1.76 -14.92
C GLN A 113 1.60 2.37 -16.30
N TYR A 114 2.59 2.99 -16.94
CA TYR A 114 2.46 3.54 -18.28
C TYR A 114 2.08 2.46 -19.30
N TYR A 115 2.84 1.36 -19.36
CA TYR A 115 2.56 0.27 -20.31
C TYR A 115 1.23 -0.43 -20.03
N LEU A 116 0.88 -0.61 -18.75
CA LEU A 116 -0.42 -1.17 -18.39
C LEU A 116 -1.57 -0.25 -18.81
N THR A 117 -1.42 1.07 -18.66
CA THR A 117 -2.41 2.06 -19.10
C THR A 117 -2.63 1.99 -20.62
N GLN A 118 -1.55 1.89 -21.39
CA GLN A 118 -1.63 1.74 -22.85
C GLN A 118 -2.39 0.47 -23.24
N MET A 119 -2.04 -0.67 -22.63
CA MET A 119 -2.76 -1.92 -22.89
C MET A 119 -4.25 -1.80 -22.54
N ILE A 120 -4.59 -1.18 -21.40
CA ILE A 120 -5.99 -0.98 -21.01
C ILE A 120 -6.73 -0.12 -22.04
N ALA A 121 -6.11 0.97 -22.51
CA ALA A 121 -6.70 1.87 -23.49
C ALA A 121 -6.94 1.16 -24.83
N GLU A 122 -5.98 0.37 -25.31
CA GLU A 122 -6.10 -0.42 -26.55
C GLU A 122 -7.21 -1.48 -26.44
N VAL A 123 -7.26 -2.23 -25.33
CA VAL A 123 -8.32 -3.23 -25.13
C VAL A 123 -9.69 -2.56 -25.11
N LYS A 124 -9.82 -1.38 -24.51
CA LYS A 124 -11.06 -0.59 -24.50
C LYS A 124 -11.42 -0.07 -25.89
N SER A 125 -10.45 0.37 -26.71
CA SER A 125 -10.72 0.81 -28.08
C SER A 125 -11.24 -0.32 -28.98
N ASP A 126 -10.88 -1.57 -28.67
CA ASP A 126 -11.42 -2.76 -29.33
C ASP A 126 -12.84 -3.13 -28.84
N GLY A 127 -13.47 -2.32 -27.99
CA GLY A 127 -14.78 -2.59 -27.41
C GLY A 127 -14.78 -3.69 -26.35
N ARG A 128 -13.60 -4.06 -25.82
CA ARG A 128 -13.44 -5.13 -24.83
C ARG A 128 -13.22 -4.56 -23.43
N GLN A 129 -13.51 -5.38 -22.42
CA GLN A 129 -13.29 -5.02 -21.01
C GLN A 129 -12.05 -5.72 -20.47
N ILE A 130 -11.28 -5.03 -19.63
CA ILE A 130 -10.14 -5.58 -18.90
C ILE A 130 -10.23 -5.19 -17.42
N PHE A 131 -9.96 -6.16 -16.57
CA PHE A 131 -9.94 -6.04 -15.12
C PHE A 131 -8.54 -6.44 -14.62
N PRO A 132 -7.64 -5.47 -14.38
CA PRO A 132 -6.38 -5.73 -13.70
C PRO A 132 -6.63 -6.08 -12.23
N LEU A 133 -6.19 -7.26 -11.81
CA LEU A 133 -6.16 -7.69 -10.42
C LEU A 133 -4.70 -7.67 -9.96
N ILE A 134 -4.39 -6.75 -9.04
CA ILE A 134 -3.05 -6.60 -8.47
C ILE A 134 -3.05 -7.28 -7.09
N MET A 135 -2.17 -8.26 -6.92
CA MET A 135 -1.90 -8.91 -5.65
C MET A 135 -0.52 -8.45 -5.18
N THR A 136 -0.45 -7.85 -4.00
CA THR A 136 0.72 -7.09 -3.54
C THR A 136 0.69 -6.93 -2.02
N HIS A 137 1.88 -6.86 -1.40
CA HIS A 137 2.04 -6.44 0.00
C HIS A 137 2.14 -4.92 0.16
N LEU A 138 2.22 -4.17 -0.94
CA LEU A 138 2.35 -2.73 -0.92
C LEU A 138 1.04 -2.08 -0.45
N ASN A 139 1.18 -0.92 0.20
CA ASN A 139 0.02 -0.13 0.60
C ASN A 139 -0.75 0.31 -0.66
N PRO A 140 -2.10 0.16 -0.70
CA PRO A 140 -2.89 0.62 -1.84
C PRO A 140 -2.68 2.09 -2.21
N GLY A 141 -2.29 2.93 -1.25
CA GLY A 141 -1.90 4.33 -1.49
C GLY A 141 -0.72 4.49 -2.45
N PHE A 142 0.18 3.50 -2.52
CA PHE A 142 1.32 3.48 -3.45
C PHE A 142 0.87 3.41 -4.93
N PHE A 143 -0.34 2.91 -5.17
CA PHE A 143 -0.94 2.82 -6.49
C PHE A 143 -1.90 3.98 -6.81
N ARG A 144 -2.15 4.91 -5.86
CA ARG A 144 -3.06 6.05 -6.06
C ARG A 144 -2.45 7.12 -6.98
N ASN A 145 -2.39 6.77 -8.26
CA ASN A 145 -1.91 7.61 -9.34
C ASN A 145 -3.06 7.78 -10.37
N PHE A 146 -2.93 8.66 -11.36
CA PHE A 146 -3.98 8.91 -12.38
C PHE A 146 -4.52 7.63 -13.03
N THR A 147 -3.69 6.59 -13.17
CA THR A 147 -4.02 5.30 -13.79
C THR A 147 -4.96 4.41 -12.95
N PHE A 148 -4.87 4.44 -11.62
CA PHE A 148 -5.66 3.57 -10.72
C PHE A 148 -6.52 4.39 -9.74
N SER A 149 -6.94 5.57 -10.15
CA SER A 149 -7.74 6.48 -9.33
C SER A 149 -9.04 5.86 -8.80
N ASP A 150 -9.63 4.89 -9.53
CA ASP A 150 -10.82 4.12 -9.12
C ASP A 150 -10.52 2.65 -8.74
N GLN A 151 -9.38 2.40 -8.09
CA GLN A 151 -9.08 1.05 -7.60
C GLN A 151 -10.06 0.60 -6.51
N LYS A 152 -10.44 -0.68 -6.55
CA LYS A 152 -11.15 -1.36 -5.46
C LYS A 152 -10.14 -2.19 -4.66
N VAL A 153 -10.02 -1.89 -3.38
CA VAL A 153 -9.07 -2.55 -2.47
C VAL A 153 -9.77 -3.66 -1.72
N CYS A 154 -9.19 -4.86 -1.72
CA CYS A 154 -9.65 -5.99 -0.93
C CYS A 154 -8.48 -6.54 -0.10
N TYR A 155 -8.55 -6.41 1.21
CA TYR A 155 -7.60 -7.08 2.11
C TYR A 155 -8.02 -8.53 2.31
N LEU A 156 -7.10 -9.47 2.07
CA LEU A 156 -7.35 -10.90 2.25
C LEU A 156 -7.46 -11.27 3.75
N ASN A 157 -6.57 -10.72 4.57
CA ASN A 157 -6.63 -10.88 6.01
C ASN A 157 -7.47 -9.75 6.62
N LYS A 158 -8.79 -9.96 6.70
CA LYS A 158 -9.71 -8.98 7.28
C LYS A 158 -9.63 -9.02 8.79
N ILE A 159 -9.39 -7.86 9.38
CA ILE A 159 -9.44 -7.72 10.83
C ILE A 159 -10.89 -7.43 11.20
N SER A 160 -11.51 -8.39 11.89
CA SER A 160 -12.83 -8.17 12.48
C SER A 160 -12.66 -7.36 13.75
N VAL A 161 -13.10 -6.11 13.72
CA VAL A 161 -13.13 -5.24 14.89
C VAL A 161 -14.57 -5.15 15.38
N SER A 162 -14.80 -5.61 16.61
CA SER A 162 -16.12 -5.57 17.26
C SER A 162 -16.45 -4.18 17.82
N ASP A 163 -15.43 -3.42 18.18
CA ASP A 163 -15.52 -2.10 18.79
C ASP A 163 -15.13 -1.01 17.79
N LYS A 164 -16.11 -0.24 17.33
CA LYS A 164 -15.93 0.82 16.34
C LYS A 164 -16.10 2.22 16.94
N ALA A 165 -16.03 2.33 18.26
CA ALA A 165 -16.27 3.58 18.97
C ALA A 165 -15.28 4.67 18.50
N VAL A 166 -13.98 4.35 18.46
CA VAL A 166 -12.93 5.28 18.01
C VAL A 166 -13.06 5.64 16.53
N GLU A 167 -13.42 4.70 15.65
CA GLU A 167 -13.70 4.98 14.23
C GLU A 167 -14.78 6.04 14.07
N SER A 168 -15.87 5.93 14.84
CA SER A 168 -16.99 6.87 14.77
C SER A 168 -16.61 8.29 15.19
N ILE A 169 -15.74 8.42 16.20
CA ILE A 169 -15.23 9.71 16.70
C ILE A 169 -14.28 10.33 15.66
N ILE A 170 -13.30 9.57 15.16
CA ILE A 170 -12.35 10.08 14.16
C ILE A 170 -13.07 10.50 12.88
N SER A 171 -14.12 9.77 12.47
CA SER A 171 -14.91 10.08 11.28
C SER A 171 -15.67 11.42 11.37
N LYS A 172 -15.96 11.91 12.58
CA LYS A 172 -16.67 13.17 12.83
C LYS A 172 -15.78 14.29 13.37
N ARG A 173 -14.48 14.06 13.50
CA ARG A 173 -13.55 15.02 14.13
C ARG A 173 -13.45 16.37 13.42
N ASP A 174 -13.86 16.46 12.16
CA ASP A 174 -13.82 17.71 11.39
C ASP A 174 -15.13 18.51 11.56
N ASP A 175 -16.08 18.00 12.37
CA ASP A 175 -17.29 18.73 12.74
C ASP A 175 -16.94 19.98 13.57
N PRO A 176 -17.41 21.17 13.17
CA PRO A 176 -17.06 22.43 13.84
C PRO A 176 -17.36 22.48 15.33
N SER A 177 -18.35 21.71 15.81
CA SER A 177 -18.73 21.70 17.23
C SER A 177 -17.73 20.99 18.14
N ILE A 178 -16.93 20.06 17.62
CA ILE A 178 -16.02 19.23 18.41
C ILE A 178 -14.58 19.25 17.91
N SER A 179 -14.29 19.82 16.74
CA SER A 179 -13.03 19.60 16.04
C SER A 179 -11.79 20.00 16.84
N ASP A 180 -11.79 21.20 17.42
CA ASP A 180 -10.68 21.69 18.22
C ASP A 180 -10.48 20.85 19.49
N ALA A 181 -11.58 20.58 20.20
CA ALA A 181 -11.57 19.80 21.43
C ALA A 181 -11.09 18.36 21.22
N ILE A 182 -11.59 17.68 20.18
CA ILE A 182 -11.16 16.31 19.81
C ILE A 182 -9.68 16.30 19.44
N SER A 183 -9.26 17.22 18.58
CA SER A 183 -7.86 17.30 18.17
C SER A 183 -6.95 17.49 19.39
N LYS A 184 -7.24 18.50 20.22
CA LYS A 184 -6.37 18.91 21.33
C LYS A 184 -6.41 17.97 22.54
N HIS A 185 -7.59 17.53 22.98
CA HIS A 185 -7.75 16.80 24.24
C HIS A 185 -7.92 15.29 24.07
N PHE A 186 -8.46 14.83 22.94
CA PHE A 186 -8.75 13.40 22.73
C PHE A 186 -7.63 12.70 21.96
N LEU A 187 -7.24 13.25 20.81
CA LEU A 187 -6.26 12.62 19.91
C LEU A 187 -4.80 12.98 20.27
N HIS A 188 -4.59 14.12 20.91
CA HIS A 188 -3.31 14.56 21.47
C HIS A 188 -3.34 14.49 23.00
N PHE A 189 -2.15 14.47 23.62
CA PHE A 189 -2.06 14.56 25.07
C PHE A 189 -2.32 16.01 25.53
N HIS A 190 -3.13 16.12 26.57
CA HIS A 190 -3.40 17.36 27.30
C HIS A 190 -3.48 17.05 28.80
N SER A 191 -3.10 18.01 29.65
CA SER A 191 -3.20 17.88 31.12
C SER A 191 -4.65 17.91 31.59
N ASP A 192 -5.45 18.77 30.96
CA ASP A 192 -6.83 19.03 31.35
C ASP A 192 -7.79 18.09 30.62
N ASP A 193 -8.81 17.65 31.36
CA ASP A 193 -9.93 16.89 30.80
C ASP A 193 -10.87 17.81 30.01
N MET A 194 -11.63 17.21 29.10
CA MET A 194 -12.61 17.90 28.27
C MET A 194 -13.86 17.04 28.16
N ASP A 195 -15.02 17.61 28.48
CA ASP A 195 -16.31 16.94 28.41
C ASP A 195 -17.11 17.44 27.21
N LEU A 196 -17.42 16.53 26.28
CA LEU A 196 -18.22 16.78 25.08
C LEU A 196 -19.53 15.99 25.08
N SER A 197 -20.09 15.67 26.26
CA SER A 197 -21.28 14.83 26.39
C SER A 197 -22.49 15.32 25.60
N ASN A 198 -22.71 16.63 25.53
CA ASN A 198 -23.84 17.20 24.79
C ASN A 198 -23.62 17.09 23.28
N GLU A 199 -22.41 17.40 22.81
CA GLU A 199 -21.99 17.35 21.42
C GLU A 199 -21.99 15.91 20.92
N PHE A 200 -21.46 14.97 21.71
CA PHE A 200 -21.50 13.54 21.42
C PHE A 200 -22.92 13.04 21.30
N LYS A 201 -23.82 13.45 22.20
CA LYS A 201 -25.24 13.10 22.11
C LYS A 201 -25.88 13.64 20.83
N ASN A 202 -25.61 14.90 20.47
CA ASN A 202 -26.15 15.53 19.26
C ASN A 202 -25.63 14.88 17.98
N LEU A 203 -24.37 14.45 17.99
CA LEU A 203 -23.72 13.77 16.88
C LEU A 203 -23.96 12.26 16.89
N GLY A 204 -24.65 11.68 17.88
CA GLY A 204 -24.83 10.23 17.98
C GLY A 204 -23.50 9.46 18.12
N LEU A 205 -22.56 10.01 18.88
CA LEU A 205 -21.29 9.40 19.24
C LEU A 205 -21.39 8.62 20.57
N PRO A 206 -20.45 7.71 20.87
CA PRO A 206 -20.48 6.87 22.08
C PRO A 206 -20.38 7.69 23.37
N ALA A 207 -21.43 7.69 24.18
CA ALA A 207 -21.51 8.48 25.41
C ALA A 207 -20.49 8.05 26.49
N ASP A 208 -20.06 6.80 26.46
CA ASP A 208 -19.03 6.24 27.35
C ASP A 208 -17.62 6.77 27.04
N LEU A 209 -17.44 7.46 25.90
CA LEU A 209 -16.19 8.09 25.47
C LEU A 209 -16.33 9.60 25.29
N ALA A 210 -17.34 10.22 25.90
CA ALA A 210 -17.63 11.64 25.71
C ALA A 210 -16.63 12.59 26.40
N THR A 211 -15.82 12.08 27.32
CA THR A 211 -14.73 12.85 27.96
C THR A 211 -13.36 12.41 27.47
N ALA A 212 -12.40 13.34 27.46
CA ALA A 212 -11.03 13.06 27.04
C ALA A 212 -10.34 12.01 27.93
N SER A 213 -10.66 11.99 29.22
CA SER A 213 -10.22 10.99 30.20
C SER A 213 -10.79 9.60 29.90
N GLN A 214 -12.09 9.48 29.67
CA GLN A 214 -12.73 8.21 29.26
C GLN A 214 -12.12 7.67 27.96
N PHE A 215 -11.98 8.53 26.95
CA PHE A 215 -11.33 8.17 25.69
C PHE A 215 -9.88 7.70 25.90
N SER A 216 -9.14 8.35 26.81
CA SER A 216 -7.77 7.95 27.17
C SER A 216 -7.71 6.56 27.75
N VAL A 217 -8.58 6.28 28.73
CA VAL A 217 -8.64 4.99 29.43
C VAL A 217 -9.03 3.89 28.44
N HIS A 218 -9.99 4.17 27.58
CA HIS A 218 -10.40 3.25 26.52
C HIS A 218 -9.23 2.91 25.58
N CYS A 219 -8.53 3.91 25.03
CA CYS A 219 -7.38 3.69 24.16
C CYS A 219 -6.26 2.93 24.88
N ALA A 220 -5.94 3.31 26.12
CA ALA A 220 -4.94 2.62 26.94
C ALA A 220 -5.29 1.14 27.17
N SER A 221 -6.57 0.82 27.39
CA SER A 221 -7.02 -0.57 27.54
C SER A 221 -6.79 -1.39 26.26
N HIS A 222 -6.99 -0.81 25.08
CA HIS A 222 -6.73 -1.47 23.80
C HIS A 222 -5.23 -1.63 23.53
N VAL A 223 -4.40 -0.65 23.91
CA VAL A 223 -2.93 -0.79 23.89
C VAL A 223 -2.47 -1.95 24.76
N GLN A 224 -3.02 -2.07 25.98
CA GLN A 224 -2.70 -3.19 26.88
C GLN A 224 -3.13 -4.54 26.27
N ARG A 225 -4.35 -4.62 25.75
CA ARG A 225 -4.85 -5.83 25.05
C ARG A 225 -3.96 -6.23 23.88
N TYR A 226 -3.47 -5.26 23.11
CA TYR A 226 -2.55 -5.47 22.00
C TYR A 226 -1.21 -6.08 22.46
N VAL A 227 -0.59 -5.53 23.50
CA VAL A 227 0.65 -6.06 24.09
C VAL A 227 0.44 -7.50 24.56
N GLU A 228 -0.67 -7.76 25.25
CA GLU A 228 -1.07 -9.08 25.75
C GLU A 228 -1.50 -10.08 24.65
N GLY A 229 -1.59 -9.66 23.39
CA GLY A 229 -2.04 -10.53 22.29
C GLY A 229 -3.53 -10.88 22.31
N LYS A 230 -4.35 -10.10 23.02
CA LYS A 230 -5.80 -10.19 23.01
C LYS A 230 -6.37 -9.39 21.84
N GLY A 231 -7.64 -9.61 21.47
CA GLY A 231 -8.30 -8.79 20.44
C GLY A 231 -8.31 -7.31 20.80
N PHE A 232 -8.04 -6.42 19.85
CA PHE A 232 -7.89 -4.97 20.04
C PHE A 232 -8.50 -4.20 18.85
N ASP A 233 -8.81 -2.91 19.05
CA ASP A 233 -9.09 -1.97 17.98
C ASP A 233 -7.78 -1.27 17.51
N PRO A 234 -7.35 -1.47 16.24
CA PRO A 234 -6.18 -0.80 15.68
C PRO A 234 -6.19 0.73 15.81
N LEU A 235 -7.35 1.38 15.69
CA LEU A 235 -7.47 2.83 15.80
C LEU A 235 -7.29 3.30 17.25
N ALA A 236 -7.88 2.57 18.20
CA ALA A 236 -7.68 2.82 19.62
C ALA A 236 -6.22 2.61 20.05
N VAL A 237 -5.56 1.54 19.56
CA VAL A 237 -4.13 1.30 19.82
C VAL A 237 -3.29 2.45 19.29
N CYS A 238 -3.49 2.87 18.04
CA CYS A 238 -2.73 3.97 17.45
C CYS A 238 -2.94 5.30 18.19
N SER A 239 -4.19 5.61 18.54
CA SER A 239 -4.54 6.81 19.32
C SER A 239 -3.90 6.78 20.72
N GLY A 240 -3.95 5.62 21.39
CA GLY A 240 -3.33 5.41 22.70
C GLY A 240 -1.81 5.55 22.67
N VAL A 241 -1.15 4.94 21.67
CA VAL A 241 0.32 5.05 21.49
C VAL A 241 0.73 6.51 21.29
N ARG A 242 0.03 7.25 20.41
CA ARG A 242 0.33 8.67 20.18
C ARG A 242 0.23 9.48 21.47
N ARG A 243 -0.89 9.35 22.18
CA ARG A 243 -1.09 10.07 23.45
C ARG A 243 -0.03 9.70 24.48
N LYS A 244 0.35 8.42 24.54
CA LYS A 244 1.36 7.94 25.49
C LYS A 244 2.74 8.52 25.19
N VAL A 245 3.13 8.57 23.92
CA VAL A 245 4.38 9.24 23.49
C VAL A 245 4.39 10.69 23.96
N GLU A 246 3.32 11.44 23.68
CA GLU A 246 3.23 12.85 24.08
C GLU A 246 3.22 13.02 25.61
N GLN A 247 2.52 12.15 26.35
CA GLN A 247 2.51 12.14 27.81
C GLN A 247 3.90 11.93 28.40
N LEU A 248 4.67 10.97 27.88
CA LEU A 248 6.02 10.66 28.37
C LEU A 248 6.98 11.82 28.16
N ILE A 249 6.89 12.50 27.01
CA ILE A 249 7.69 13.69 26.73
C ILE A 249 7.24 14.88 27.58
N PHE A 250 5.93 15.09 27.73
CA PHE A 250 5.43 16.13 28.61
C PHE A 250 5.92 15.99 30.06
N ALA A 251 5.97 14.74 30.56
CA ALA A 251 6.46 14.46 31.90
C ALA A 251 7.97 14.74 32.09
N SER A 252 8.77 14.68 31.02
CA SER A 252 10.20 14.99 31.05
C SER A 252 10.53 16.45 30.73
N LEU A 253 9.54 17.27 30.39
CA LEU A 253 9.71 18.71 30.14
C LEU A 253 9.72 19.52 31.44
N ALA A 254 10.55 20.57 31.43
CA ALA A 254 10.54 21.63 32.43
C ALA A 254 9.21 22.41 32.39
N GLU A 255 8.78 22.98 33.52
CA GLU A 255 7.44 23.57 33.66
C GLU A 255 7.22 24.74 32.69
N GLU A 256 8.26 25.54 32.46
CA GLU A 256 8.26 26.67 31.52
C GLU A 256 8.00 26.28 30.07
N SER A 257 8.32 25.03 29.66
CA SER A 257 8.15 24.56 28.29
C SER A 257 6.83 23.80 28.07
N ARG A 258 6.07 23.51 29.14
CA ARG A 258 4.86 22.68 29.07
C ARG A 258 3.73 23.35 28.31
N GLU A 259 3.52 24.64 28.51
CA GLU A 259 2.44 25.38 27.84
C GLU A 259 2.67 25.42 26.32
N GLU A 260 3.89 25.74 25.89
CA GLU A 260 4.25 25.77 24.48
C GLU A 260 4.13 24.38 23.84
N PHE A 261 4.56 23.32 24.54
CA PHE A 261 4.38 21.93 24.07
C PHE A 261 2.91 21.56 23.85
N LEU A 262 2.03 21.93 24.78
CA LEU A 262 0.59 21.64 24.66
C LEU A 262 -0.07 22.45 23.53
N SER A 263 0.43 23.66 23.26
CA SER A 263 -0.05 24.51 22.16
C SER A 263 0.47 24.09 20.79
N THR A 264 1.57 23.32 20.74
CA THR A 264 2.21 22.89 19.50
C THR A 264 1.37 21.84 18.77
N HIS A 265 1.05 22.11 17.50
CA HIS A 265 0.32 21.18 16.64
C HIS A 265 1.22 20.10 16.04
N LYS A 266 0.68 18.88 15.91
CA LYS A 266 1.33 17.65 15.41
C LYS A 266 2.35 17.07 16.39
N THR A 267 2.27 15.76 16.58
CA THR A 267 3.17 15.03 17.49
C THR A 267 4.63 15.19 17.09
N VAL A 268 4.98 15.10 15.80
CA VAL A 268 6.37 15.26 15.35
C VAL A 268 6.95 16.63 15.72
N ASN A 269 6.16 17.70 15.56
CA ASN A 269 6.61 19.04 15.94
C ASN A 269 6.76 19.17 17.46
N LYS A 270 5.86 18.56 18.25
CA LYS A 270 5.98 18.48 19.70
C LYS A 270 7.28 17.79 20.14
N LEU A 271 7.65 16.70 19.47
CA LEU A 271 8.90 15.98 19.72
C LEU A 271 10.13 16.85 19.37
N GLN A 272 10.12 17.51 18.21
CA GLN A 272 11.20 18.42 17.80
C GLN A 272 11.34 19.63 18.73
N PHE A 273 10.22 20.16 19.21
CA PHE A 273 10.22 21.22 20.23
C PHE A 273 10.85 20.73 21.53
N ALA A 274 10.51 19.52 21.99
CA ALA A 274 11.13 18.95 23.18
C ALA A 274 12.66 18.83 23.03
N GLU A 275 13.15 18.41 21.86
CA GLU A 275 14.60 18.38 21.58
C GLU A 275 15.22 19.78 21.59
N SER A 276 14.54 20.80 21.04
CA SER A 276 15.08 22.16 20.97
C SER A 276 15.22 22.83 22.34
N VAL A 277 14.38 22.45 23.31
CA VAL A 277 14.49 22.90 24.71
C VAL A 277 15.40 22.00 25.57
N GLY A 278 16.08 21.02 24.97
CA GLY A 278 17.10 20.20 25.61
C GLY A 278 16.59 18.89 26.24
N THR A 279 15.33 18.50 26.01
CA THR A 279 14.81 17.20 26.44
C THR A 279 15.25 16.10 25.49
N THR A 280 15.78 14.99 26.04
CA THR A 280 16.13 13.82 25.23
C THR A 280 14.88 13.08 24.76
N VAL A 281 14.68 12.98 23.45
CA VAL A 281 13.57 12.25 22.83
C VAL A 281 14.07 10.93 22.24
N PRO A 282 13.55 9.77 22.67
CA PRO A 282 13.87 8.48 22.04
C PRO A 282 13.48 8.43 20.56
N GLU A 283 14.40 8.00 19.69
CA GLU A 283 14.15 7.90 18.24
C GLU A 283 12.95 7.00 17.89
N VAL A 284 12.70 5.98 18.72
CA VAL A 284 11.52 5.10 18.60
C VAL A 284 10.20 5.88 18.58
N TYR A 285 10.10 7.04 19.22
CA TYR A 285 8.89 7.86 19.21
C TYR A 285 8.62 8.51 17.85
N PHE A 286 9.68 8.85 17.09
CA PHE A 286 9.57 9.31 15.71
C PHE A 286 9.20 8.15 14.77
N LEU A 287 9.79 6.96 14.97
CA LEU A 287 9.46 5.77 14.17
C LEU A 287 7.99 5.36 14.32
N LEU A 288 7.46 5.38 15.55
CA LEU A 288 6.06 5.08 15.82
C LEU A 288 5.10 6.08 15.15
N ALA A 289 5.56 7.30 14.79
CA ALA A 289 4.75 8.28 14.09
C ALA A 289 4.26 7.79 12.73
N VAL A 290 5.04 6.96 12.04
CA VAL A 290 4.65 6.34 10.77
C VAL A 290 3.43 5.44 10.92
N ILE A 291 3.18 4.92 12.12
CA ILE A 291 2.06 4.01 12.41
C ILE A 291 0.83 4.82 12.84
N TYR A 292 0.96 5.65 13.88
CA TYR A 292 -0.20 6.35 14.41
C TYR A 292 -0.68 7.51 13.54
N ASN A 293 0.13 8.06 12.62
CA ASN A 293 -0.34 9.08 11.67
C ASN A 293 -1.31 8.50 10.65
N ASP A 294 -1.04 7.29 10.15
CA ASP A 294 -1.92 6.59 9.20
C ASP A 294 -3.31 6.34 9.79
N ALA A 295 -3.40 6.08 11.11
CA ALA A 295 -4.66 5.85 11.81
C ALA A 295 -5.61 7.05 11.77
N MET A 296 -5.11 8.25 11.45
CA MET A 296 -5.94 9.45 11.35
C MET A 296 -6.62 9.61 9.99
N HIS A 297 -6.36 8.74 9.01
CA HIS A 297 -6.97 8.85 7.69
C HIS A 297 -8.15 7.88 7.51
N VAL A 298 -9.13 7.97 8.41
CA VAL A 298 -10.37 7.20 8.34
C VAL A 298 -11.25 7.70 7.19
N ARG A 299 -11.77 6.79 6.38
CA ARG A 299 -12.66 7.11 5.25
C ARG A 299 -13.98 6.34 5.35
N PRO A 300 -15.10 6.99 5.00
CA PRO A 300 -16.39 6.31 4.99
C PRO A 300 -16.40 5.20 3.93
N ASN A 301 -17.07 4.09 4.25
CA ASN A 301 -17.27 2.93 3.37
C ASN A 301 -15.98 2.26 2.87
N GLN A 302 -14.87 2.41 3.60
CA GLN A 302 -13.61 1.71 3.34
C GLN A 302 -13.20 0.85 4.54
N ASP A 303 -12.32 -0.12 4.32
CA ASP A 303 -11.70 -0.87 5.40
C ASP A 303 -10.58 -0.03 6.02
N ASN A 304 -10.88 0.58 7.17
CA ASN A 304 -9.97 1.43 7.93
C ASN A 304 -9.09 0.63 8.92
N PHE A 305 -9.30 -0.67 9.07
CA PHE A 305 -8.71 -1.47 10.14
C PHE A 305 -7.65 -2.44 9.62
N SER A 306 -7.91 -3.15 8.53
CA SER A 306 -7.04 -4.25 8.08
C SER A 306 -5.63 -3.78 7.71
N GLY A 307 -5.50 -2.60 7.09
CA GLY A 307 -4.20 -2.01 6.80
C GLY A 307 -3.40 -1.68 8.06
N LEU A 308 -4.04 -1.07 9.07
CA LEU A 308 -3.39 -0.74 10.34
C LEU A 308 -3.03 -1.97 11.14
N GLY A 309 -3.94 -2.94 11.27
CA GLY A 309 -3.64 -4.12 12.05
C GLY A 309 -2.64 -5.06 11.37
N THR A 310 -2.48 -5.00 10.04
CA THR A 310 -1.33 -5.64 9.35
C THR A 310 -0.01 -4.98 9.74
N LYS A 311 0.02 -3.66 9.91
CA LYS A 311 1.22 -2.99 10.45
C LYS A 311 1.46 -3.36 11.91
N LEU A 312 0.42 -3.37 12.74
CA LEU A 312 0.51 -3.71 14.15
C LEU A 312 0.83 -5.19 14.39
N SER A 313 0.63 -6.10 13.43
CA SER A 313 1.05 -7.50 13.56
C SER A 313 2.57 -7.69 13.39
N ASN A 314 3.30 -6.67 12.92
CA ASN A 314 4.75 -6.70 12.84
C ASN A 314 5.38 -6.80 14.23
N LEU A 315 6.24 -7.81 14.43
CA LEU A 315 6.84 -8.12 15.73
C LEU A 315 7.76 -7.00 16.25
N THR A 316 8.46 -6.28 15.36
CA THR A 316 9.30 -5.14 15.75
C THR A 316 8.45 -3.98 16.23
N ILE A 317 7.34 -3.67 15.53
CA ILE A 317 6.38 -2.65 15.96
C ILE A 317 5.77 -3.03 17.31
N LYS A 318 5.40 -4.29 17.47
CA LYS A 318 4.90 -4.80 18.75
C LYS A 318 5.91 -4.61 19.86
N HIS A 319 7.17 -4.99 19.64
CA HIS A 319 8.24 -4.82 20.61
C HIS A 319 8.46 -3.35 20.97
N MET A 320 8.53 -2.44 19.99
CA MET A 320 8.67 -1.00 20.22
C MET A 320 7.55 -0.44 21.11
N ILE A 321 6.30 -0.83 20.84
CA ILE A 321 5.15 -0.40 21.65
C ILE A 321 5.21 -1.05 23.04
N SER A 322 5.50 -2.34 23.13
CA SER A 322 5.61 -3.07 24.40
C SER A 322 6.64 -2.46 25.34
N THR A 323 7.86 -2.18 24.87
CA THR A 323 8.92 -1.55 25.68
C THR A 323 8.53 -0.16 26.17
N MET A 324 7.78 0.62 25.37
CA MET A 324 7.29 1.93 25.79
C MET A 324 6.23 1.85 26.89
N ILE A 325 5.39 0.81 26.88
CA ILE A 325 4.30 0.64 27.85
C ILE A 325 4.78 -0.08 29.11
N GLN A 326 5.71 -1.02 28.96
CA GLN A 326 6.28 -1.87 30.00
C GLN A 326 7.82 -1.86 29.86
N PRO A 327 8.51 -0.86 30.43
CA PRO A 327 9.97 -0.71 30.29
C PRO A 327 10.76 -1.89 30.90
N ASP A 328 10.15 -2.60 31.85
CA ASP A 328 10.77 -3.64 32.69
C ASP A 328 10.33 -5.07 32.32
N ALA A 329 9.69 -5.29 31.16
CA ALA A 329 9.15 -6.59 30.73
C ALA A 329 10.09 -7.43 29.87
#